data_AF-A0A353G3V7-F1
#
_entry.id   AF-A0A353G3V7-F1
#
_cell.length_a   1.000
_cell.length_b   1.000
_cell.length_c   1.000
_cell.angle_alpha   90.00
_cell.angle_beta   90.00
_cell.angle_gamma   90.00
#
_symmetry.space_group_name_H-M   'P 1'
#
loop_
_entity.id
_entity.type
_entity.pdbx_description
1 polymer ?
#
loop_
_entity_poly.entity_id
_entity_poly.type
_entity_poly.pdbx_seq_one_letter_code
_entity_poly.pdbx_strand_id
1 'polypeptide(L)'
;ENQQEVFLGHSVSQSRNVSESTAQKIDTEVRRLIEEAYTEARRIITEQHDEFVILAEGLLEYETLSGEEIKALIKGVKPTRDSGEDGPSRGSAVPSAGKKDTPKGEEPEGGLEPQAH
;
A
#
# COMPACT_ATOMS: atom_id res chain seq x y z
N GLU A 1 20.66 -52.02 -5.26
CA GLU A 1 20.86 -50.58 -4.92
C GLU A 1 20.68 -49.59 -6.08
N ASN A 2 19.97 -49.89 -7.18
CA ASN A 2 19.87 -48.96 -8.33
C ASN A 2 18.52 -48.20 -8.45
N GLN A 3 17.56 -48.46 -7.55
CA GLN A 3 16.18 -47.94 -7.68
C GLN A 3 16.02 -46.47 -7.22
N GLN A 4 16.93 -45.97 -6.37
CA GLN A 4 16.89 -44.59 -5.85
C GLN A 4 17.47 -43.57 -6.84
N GLU A 5 18.50 -43.92 -7.60
CA GLU A 5 19.09 -43.02 -8.62
C GLU A 5 18.15 -42.75 -9.79
N VAL A 6 17.38 -43.76 -10.21
CA VAL A 6 16.39 -43.63 -11.30
C VAL A 6 15.26 -42.67 -10.92
N PHE A 7 14.89 -42.61 -9.64
CA PHE A 7 13.87 -41.70 -9.11
C PHE A 7 14.37 -40.25 -9.05
N LEU A 8 15.66 -40.03 -8.76
CA LEU A 8 16.27 -38.71 -8.74
C LEU A 8 16.42 -38.12 -10.15
N GLY A 9 16.82 -38.93 -11.13
CA GLY A 9 16.96 -38.47 -12.53
C GLY A 9 15.65 -38.04 -13.17
N HIS A 10 14.54 -38.75 -12.86
CA HIS A 10 13.22 -38.44 -13.41
C HIS A 10 12.58 -37.22 -12.76
N SER A 11 12.68 -37.09 -11.44
CA SER A 11 12.12 -35.96 -10.68
C SER A 11 12.84 -34.63 -10.96
N VAL A 12 14.17 -34.64 -11.12
CA VAL A 12 14.96 -33.45 -11.47
C VAL A 12 14.67 -32.98 -12.91
N SER A 13 14.43 -33.91 -13.85
CA SER A 13 14.05 -33.56 -15.22
C SER A 13 12.62 -33.01 -15.32
N GLN A 14 11.65 -33.61 -14.61
CA GLN A 14 10.27 -33.09 -14.56
C GLN A 14 10.18 -31.72 -13.88
N SER A 15 10.86 -31.52 -12.75
CA SER A 15 10.86 -30.23 -12.04
C SER A 15 11.50 -29.11 -12.86
N ARG A 16 12.58 -29.38 -13.62
CA ARG A 16 13.17 -28.38 -14.54
C ARG A 16 12.25 -28.00 -15.69
N ASN A 17 11.63 -29.00 -16.35
CA ASN A 17 10.72 -28.74 -17.48
C ASN A 17 9.43 -28.03 -17.05
N VAL A 18 8.89 -28.36 -15.87
CA VAL A 18 7.75 -27.63 -15.30
C VAL A 18 8.17 -26.24 -14.83
N SER A 19 9.40 -26.03 -14.35
CA SER A 19 9.88 -24.73 -13.86
C SER A 19 9.98 -23.67 -14.97
N GLU A 20 10.52 -23.99 -16.14
CA GLU A 20 10.76 -22.98 -17.19
C GLU A 20 9.50 -22.66 -18.01
N SER A 21 8.80 -23.68 -18.50
CA SER A 21 7.56 -23.49 -19.26
C SER A 21 6.47 -22.81 -18.42
N THR A 22 6.36 -23.18 -17.14
CA THR A 22 5.38 -22.56 -16.24
C THR A 22 5.79 -21.13 -15.88
N ALA A 23 7.07 -20.86 -15.61
CA ALA A 23 7.54 -19.49 -15.37
C ALA A 23 7.26 -18.58 -16.57
N GLN A 24 7.53 -19.06 -17.80
CA GLN A 24 7.26 -18.26 -19.00
C GLN A 24 5.76 -17.99 -19.21
N LYS A 25 4.89 -18.94 -18.87
CA LYS A 25 3.44 -18.72 -18.88
C LYS A 25 3.03 -17.68 -17.85
N ILE A 26 3.59 -17.74 -16.64
CA ILE A 26 3.33 -16.75 -15.58
C ILE A 26 3.75 -15.36 -16.05
N ASP A 27 4.97 -15.20 -16.57
CA ASP A 27 5.48 -13.90 -17.04
C ASP A 27 4.61 -13.33 -18.18
N THR A 28 4.13 -14.19 -19.07
CA THR A 28 3.24 -13.80 -20.17
C THR A 28 1.90 -13.29 -19.63
N GLU A 29 1.29 -13.98 -18.67
CA GLU A 29 0.04 -13.54 -18.06
C GLU A 29 0.20 -12.25 -17.24
N VAL A 30 1.31 -12.12 -16.50
CA VAL A 30 1.61 -10.89 -15.76
C VAL A 30 1.73 -9.70 -16.73
N ARG A 31 2.45 -9.86 -17.85
CA ARG A 31 2.54 -8.82 -18.87
C ARG A 31 1.18 -8.47 -19.45
N ARG A 32 0.39 -9.48 -19.83
CA ARG A 32 -0.96 -9.29 -20.38
C ARG A 32 -1.84 -8.49 -19.42
N LEU A 33 -1.86 -8.85 -18.13
CA LEU A 33 -2.65 -8.14 -17.12
C LEU A 33 -2.24 -6.67 -16.96
N ILE A 34 -0.93 -6.39 -16.99
CA ILE A 34 -0.42 -5.02 -16.89
C ILE A 34 -0.79 -4.21 -18.14
N GLU A 35 -0.62 -4.77 -19.33
CA GLU A 35 -0.96 -4.12 -20.60
C GLU A 35 -2.46 -3.82 -20.69
N GLU A 36 -3.31 -4.77 -20.28
CA GLU A 36 -4.76 -4.58 -20.22
C GLU A 36 -5.14 -3.47 -19.23
N ALA A 37 -4.61 -3.50 -18.01
CA ALA A 37 -4.87 -2.47 -17.00
C ALA A 37 -4.41 -1.08 -17.45
N TYR A 38 -3.24 -0.99 -18.08
CA TYR A 38 -2.72 0.26 -18.63
C TYR A 38 -3.59 0.78 -19.78
N THR A 39 -3.98 -0.09 -20.70
CA THR A 39 -4.83 0.26 -21.84
C THR A 39 -6.18 0.76 -21.35
N GLU A 40 -6.77 0.07 -20.37
CA GLU A 40 -8.05 0.46 -19.78
C GLU A 40 -7.95 1.80 -19.03
N ALA A 41 -6.92 2.00 -18.22
CA ALA A 41 -6.70 3.27 -17.54
C ALA A 41 -6.52 4.43 -18.54
N ARG A 42 -5.74 4.22 -19.61
CA ARG A 42 -5.57 5.20 -20.68
C ARG A 42 -6.88 5.49 -21.39
N ARG A 43 -7.68 4.46 -21.69
CA ARG A 43 -9.00 4.60 -22.31
C ARG A 43 -9.91 5.46 -21.44
N ILE A 44 -10.03 5.13 -20.15
CA ILE A 44 -10.85 5.88 -19.18
C ILE A 44 -10.45 7.36 -19.11
N ILE A 45 -9.15 7.66 -18.96
CA ILE A 45 -8.65 9.05 -18.87
C ILE A 45 -8.88 9.79 -20.20
N THR A 46 -8.75 9.11 -21.33
CA THR A 46 -8.95 9.73 -22.66
C THR A 46 -10.42 9.99 -22.95
N GLU A 47 -11.32 9.08 -22.57
CA GLU A 47 -12.76 9.24 -22.73
C GLU A 47 -13.33 10.31 -21.78
N GLN A 48 -12.78 10.42 -20.57
CA GLN A 48 -13.13 11.43 -19.56
C GLN A 48 -12.13 12.59 -19.54
N HIS A 49 -11.70 13.03 -20.72
CA HIS A 49 -10.65 14.03 -20.86
C HIS A 49 -11.02 15.37 -20.20
N ASP A 50 -12.29 15.79 -20.33
CA ASP A 50 -12.75 17.06 -19.77
C ASP A 50 -12.72 17.03 -18.23
N GLU A 51 -13.21 15.95 -17.62
CA GLU A 51 -13.11 15.75 -16.17
C GLU A 51 -11.65 15.64 -15.71
N PHE A 52 -10.79 14.98 -16.49
CA PHE A 52 -9.36 14.89 -16.20
C PHE A 52 -8.70 16.27 -16.17
N VAL A 53 -8.99 17.14 -17.15
CA VAL A 53 -8.50 18.53 -17.19
C VAL A 53 -9.01 19.32 -16.00
N ILE A 54 -10.31 19.20 -15.65
CA ILE A 54 -10.91 19.86 -14.48
C ILE A 54 -10.16 19.48 -13.19
N LEU A 55 -9.85 18.19 -13.01
CA LEU A 55 -9.11 17.73 -11.83
C LEU A 55 -7.65 18.24 -11.83
N ALA A 56 -6.99 18.27 -12.99
CA ALA A 56 -5.63 18.80 -13.11
C ALA A 56 -5.57 20.30 -12.78
N GLU A 57 -6.50 21.09 -13.31
CA GLU A 57 -6.63 22.51 -12.99
C GLU A 57 -6.97 22.73 -11.50
N GLY A 58 -7.86 21.92 -10.95
CA GLY A 58 -8.16 21.93 -9.52
C GLY A 58 -6.94 21.64 -8.65
N LEU A 59 -6.09 20.68 -9.03
CA LEU A 59 -4.84 20.39 -8.32
C LEU A 59 -3.80 21.51 -8.47
N LEU A 60 -3.82 22.28 -9.56
CA LEU A 60 -2.98 23.47 -9.69
C LEU A 60 -3.48 24.62 -8.79
N GLU A 61 -4.80 24.79 -8.66
CA GLU A 61 -5.41 25.85 -7.83
C GLU A 61 -5.31 25.52 -6.33
N TYR A 62 -5.45 24.25 -5.95
CA TYR A 62 -5.61 23.82 -4.57
C TYR A 62 -4.50 22.88 -4.05
N GLU A 63 -3.52 22.47 -4.86
CA GLU A 63 -2.41 21.53 -4.53
C GLU A 63 -2.82 20.09 -4.16
N THR A 64 -3.93 19.92 -3.44
CA THR A 64 -4.48 18.66 -2.95
C THR A 64 -6.00 18.69 -3.07
N LEU A 65 -6.61 17.54 -3.30
CA LEU A 65 -8.07 17.37 -3.32
C LEU A 65 -8.42 16.08 -2.56
N SER A 66 -9.40 16.17 -1.66
CA SER A 66 -10.03 15.00 -1.05
C SER A 66 -10.95 14.29 -2.04
N GLY A 67 -11.30 13.03 -1.75
CA GLY A 67 -12.19 12.26 -2.62
C GLY A 67 -13.60 12.86 -2.76
N GLU A 68 -14.08 13.62 -1.76
CA GLU A 68 -15.35 14.33 -1.84
C GLU A 68 -15.24 15.57 -2.72
N GLU A 69 -14.15 16.33 -2.59
CA GLU A 69 -13.85 17.49 -3.44
C GLU A 69 -13.69 17.09 -4.91
N ILE A 70 -13.04 15.97 -5.22
CA ILE A 70 -12.94 15.43 -6.59
C ILE A 70 -14.34 15.22 -7.19
N LYS A 71 -15.23 14.54 -6.45
CA LYS A 71 -16.61 14.26 -6.92
C LYS A 71 -17.44 15.53 -7.07
N ALA A 72 -17.23 16.52 -6.22
CA ALA A 72 -17.90 17.81 -6.28
C ALA A 72 -17.39 18.64 -7.46
N LEU A 73 -16.08 18.65 -7.69
CA LEU A 73 -15.42 19.42 -8.73
C LEU A 73 -15.79 18.93 -10.13
N ILE A 74 -15.88 17.60 -10.33
CA ILE A 74 -16.41 17.01 -11.57
C ILE A 74 -17.85 17.48 -11.85
N LYS A 75 -18.64 17.79 -10.81
CA LYS A 75 -20.00 18.33 -10.93
C LYS A 75 -20.03 19.86 -11.04
N GLY A 76 -18.88 20.51 -11.15
CA GLY A 76 -18.75 21.97 -11.25
C GLY A 76 -18.79 22.73 -9.92
N VAL A 77 -18.71 22.02 -8.78
CA VAL A 77 -18.67 22.66 -7.45
C VAL A 77 -17.22 22.76 -6.99
N LYS A 78 -16.70 23.98 -6.89
CA LYS A 78 -15.33 24.25 -6.45
C LYS A 78 -15.14 24.03 -4.94
N PRO A 79 -13.98 23.53 -4.49
CA PRO A 79 -13.60 23.50 -3.09
C PRO A 79 -13.65 24.90 -2.45
N THR A 80 -14.23 24.98 -1.26
CA THR A 80 -14.22 26.20 -0.46
C THR A 80 -13.03 26.15 0.48
N ARG A 81 -11.97 26.89 0.16
CA ARG A 81 -10.89 27.18 1.10
C ARG A 81 -10.95 28.65 1.41
N ASP A 82 -11.22 28.96 2.67
CA ASP A 82 -11.04 30.33 3.12
C ASP A 82 -9.56 30.64 2.89
N SER A 83 -9.26 31.69 2.13
CA SER A 83 -7.88 32.11 1.84
C SER A 83 -7.30 32.81 3.08
N GLY A 84 -7.37 32.12 4.21
CA GLY A 84 -6.74 32.45 5.47
C GLY A 84 -5.58 31.50 5.67
N GLU A 85 -4.40 32.06 5.78
CA GLU A 85 -3.13 31.40 6.06
C GLU A 85 -3.28 30.35 7.17
N ASP A 86 -3.15 29.06 6.84
CA ASP A 86 -2.63 28.04 7.77
C ASP A 86 -2.15 26.83 6.98
N GLY A 87 -0.83 26.60 7.05
CA GLY A 87 -0.17 25.45 6.43
C GLY A 87 -0.64 24.11 7.01
N PRO A 88 -0.25 22.98 6.41
CA PRO A 88 -0.82 21.69 6.76
C PRO A 88 -0.35 21.24 8.14
N SER A 89 -1.27 21.22 9.12
CA SER A 89 -1.06 20.45 10.34
C SER A 89 -1.10 18.96 9.98
N ARG A 90 0.10 18.39 9.86
CA ARG A 90 0.35 16.96 9.67
C ARG A 90 -0.28 16.15 10.81
N GLY A 91 -1.45 15.57 10.56
CA GLY A 91 -1.94 14.45 11.34
C GLY A 91 -1.30 13.15 10.87
N SER A 92 -0.05 12.87 11.27
CA SER A 92 0.51 11.53 11.12
C SER A 92 -0.32 10.56 11.96
N ALA A 93 -1.11 9.70 11.32
CA ALA A 93 -1.90 8.64 11.94
C ALA A 93 -1.01 7.48 12.42
N VAL A 94 -0.05 7.77 13.30
CA VAL A 94 0.75 6.76 13.99
C VAL A 94 0.32 6.75 15.45
N PRO A 95 -0.31 5.67 15.97
CA PRO A 95 -0.60 5.59 17.39
C PRO A 95 0.73 5.44 18.15
N SER A 96 1.03 6.38 19.04
CA SER A 96 2.16 6.27 19.98
C SER A 96 1.83 5.20 21.01
N ALA A 97 2.16 3.94 20.70
CA ALA A 97 2.20 2.88 21.68
C ALA A 97 3.34 3.17 22.68
N GLY A 98 2.97 3.58 23.90
CA GLY A 98 3.91 3.63 25.02
C GLY A 98 3.91 4.94 25.82
N LYS A 99 2.86 5.19 26.59
CA LYS A 99 2.98 5.90 27.87
C LYS A 99 2.36 5.00 28.94
N LYS A 100 3.21 4.29 29.68
CA LYS A 100 2.83 3.70 30.96
C LYS A 100 2.82 4.82 31.98
N ASP A 101 1.65 5.11 32.52
CA ASP A 101 1.48 5.93 33.72
C ASP A 101 2.23 5.27 34.89
N THR A 102 3.22 5.97 35.44
CA THR A 102 3.76 5.68 36.77
C THR A 102 3.23 6.73 37.74
N PRO A 103 2.35 6.39 38.71
CA PRO A 103 2.07 7.27 39.83
C PRO A 103 3.23 7.18 40.84
N LYS A 104 3.71 8.36 41.23
CA LYS A 104 4.68 8.58 42.31
C LYS A 104 3.93 8.57 43.65
N GLY A 105 4.29 7.66 44.56
CA GLY A 105 3.76 7.67 45.94
C GLY A 105 4.32 6.55 46.82
N GLU A 106 5.20 6.96 47.74
CA GLU A 106 5.40 6.44 49.11
C GLU A 106 5.95 5.00 49.33
N GLU A 107 7.17 4.92 49.88
CA GLU A 107 7.66 3.75 50.62
C GLU A 107 6.89 3.60 51.94
N PRO A 108 6.62 2.37 52.41
CA PRO A 108 7.41 1.89 53.54
C PRO A 108 7.80 0.39 53.47
N GLU A 109 8.80 0.10 54.31
CA GLU A 109 9.44 -1.17 54.68
C GLU A 109 8.70 -2.51 54.46
N GLY A 110 9.46 -3.52 54.02
CA GLY A 110 9.16 -4.91 54.38
C GLY A 110 9.64 -6.00 53.42
N GLY A 111 10.82 -6.57 53.70
CA GLY A 111 10.99 -8.04 53.75
C GLY A 111 11.23 -8.86 52.48
N LEU A 112 12.40 -9.52 52.50
CA LEU A 112 12.74 -10.84 51.93
C LEU A 112 13.13 -10.91 50.43
N GLU A 113 14.44 -10.83 50.19
CA GLU A 113 15.10 -11.35 48.98
C GLU A 113 15.07 -12.89 48.95
N PRO A 114 14.79 -13.51 47.79
CA PRO A 114 15.24 -14.87 47.52
C PRO A 114 16.46 -14.85 46.56
N GLN A 115 17.55 -15.46 47.03
CA GLN A 115 18.74 -15.80 46.25
C GLN A 115 18.38 -16.80 45.13
N ALA A 116 18.89 -16.58 43.92
CA ALA A 116 18.87 -17.57 42.86
C ALA A 116 20.08 -18.51 43.01
N HIS A 117 19.80 -19.82 43.15
CA HIS A 117 20.75 -20.91 43.00
C HIS A 117 20.98 -21.23 41.51
#